data_AF-A0A924B8P7-F1
#
_entry.id   AF-A0A924B8P7-F1
#
_cell.length_a   1.000
_cell.length_b   1.000
_cell.length_c   1.000
_cell.angle_alpha   90.00
_cell.angle_beta   90.00
_cell.angle_gamma   90.00
#
_symmetry.space_group_name_H-M   'P 1'
#
loop_
_entity.id
_entity.type
_entity.pdbx_description
1 polymer ?
#
loop_
_entity_poly.entity_id
_entity_poly.type
_entity_poly.pdbx_seq_one_letter_code
_entity_poly.pdbx_strand_id
1 'polypeptide(L)'
;MKLSTILTFSLIHTWMALAMALECPAIQPNKELAPGLTQDKLLTALSKANVTTEKWLFEKSKSLNDNPENNILYGPNLDGTYFYRLGESSVTDNYSFGASLKKQRETMLKNNFPQYQPTEAASIAFINNQARAKAAPKSIRCMKHFPGGNEDTELTEAESVQFFELNLFNKMHEPFISILKTPTAPTCLMIGHAQYKPQFMKQSPTQNLKSLGTQNFDQLPASLNPGITKYLRDDLKFDGLVVADWFNMGAIKQFVKKLNSPYASEFVVTYLAVNAGMDFIPMQVSAAKVLQAAARQDAKTKPVPQSILNELNENLNKSVYETLRRIGAPQSMDFIKNLSLEQKLDIKLTPSQDPFSIEAISPDLYKKLYVHHQWADIWNRTGVMVLLQRQMALETLLNKNEKIPFTFGRPTSIKSEVQWFETLMKNEKFRRAYDQIKWDSDEVQNLFCHVRKNNFSL
;
A
#
# COMPACT_ATOMS: atom_id res chain seq x y z
N MET A 1 -29.92 -28.16 6.73
CA MET A 1 -29.01 -27.32 5.91
C MET A 1 -28.89 -27.94 4.53
N LYS A 2 -29.19 -27.20 3.46
CA LYS A 2 -29.34 -27.74 2.10
C LYS A 2 -27.98 -27.92 1.42
N LEU A 3 -27.74 -29.10 0.84
CA LEU A 3 -26.56 -29.47 0.06
C LEU A 3 -26.20 -28.44 -1.04
N SER A 4 -27.18 -27.69 -1.53
CA SER A 4 -27.00 -26.65 -2.54
C SER A 4 -26.06 -25.53 -2.10
N THR A 5 -26.05 -25.18 -0.80
CA THR A 5 -25.15 -24.13 -0.30
C THR A 5 -23.70 -24.59 -0.29
N ILE A 6 -23.41 -25.87 -0.06
CA ILE A 6 -22.03 -26.40 -0.01
C ILE A 6 -21.43 -26.47 -1.43
N LEU A 7 -22.23 -26.83 -2.44
CA LEU A 7 -21.78 -26.92 -3.84
C LEU A 7 -21.49 -25.54 -4.47
N THR A 8 -22.29 -24.52 -4.18
CA THR A 8 -22.00 -23.14 -4.65
C THR A 8 -20.73 -22.59 -3.99
N PHE A 9 -20.47 -22.94 -2.72
CA PHE A 9 -19.25 -22.53 -2.02
C PHE A 9 -17.99 -23.19 -2.59
N SER A 10 -18.03 -24.47 -2.99
CA SER A 10 -16.88 -25.17 -3.58
C SER A 10 -16.51 -24.65 -4.97
N LEU A 11 -17.52 -24.39 -5.82
CA LEU A 11 -17.27 -23.90 -7.19
C LEU A 11 -16.68 -22.48 -7.17
N ILE A 12 -17.17 -21.57 -6.32
CA ILE A 12 -16.65 -20.19 -6.26
C ILE A 12 -15.24 -20.12 -5.67
N HIS A 13 -14.88 -20.96 -4.69
CA HIS A 13 -13.49 -21.03 -4.21
C HIS A 13 -12.52 -21.51 -5.29
N THR A 14 -12.97 -22.44 -6.14
CA THR A 14 -12.18 -22.89 -7.29
C THR A 14 -12.03 -21.76 -8.30
N TRP A 15 -13.07 -20.96 -8.57
CA TRP A 15 -13.02 -19.83 -9.50
C TRP A 15 -12.19 -18.62 -8.98
N MET A 16 -12.17 -18.31 -7.68
CA MET A 16 -11.25 -17.29 -7.16
C MET A 16 -9.82 -17.80 -7.06
N ALA A 17 -9.59 -19.07 -6.74
CA ALA A 17 -8.26 -19.67 -6.88
C ALA A 17 -7.81 -19.68 -8.35
N LEU A 18 -8.71 -19.91 -9.31
CA LEU A 18 -8.45 -19.82 -10.76
C LEU A 18 -8.31 -18.37 -11.25
N ALA A 19 -9.01 -17.40 -10.67
CA ALA A 19 -8.91 -15.98 -11.03
C ALA A 19 -7.75 -15.26 -10.31
N MET A 20 -7.30 -15.80 -9.18
CA MET A 20 -6.03 -15.43 -8.54
C MET A 20 -4.86 -16.20 -9.17
N ALA A 21 -5.15 -17.33 -9.83
CA ALA A 21 -4.35 -17.90 -10.91
C ALA A 21 -4.73 -17.28 -12.25
N LEU A 22 -4.82 -15.94 -12.31
CA LEU A 22 -4.48 -15.22 -13.54
C LEU A 22 -3.01 -15.56 -13.83
N GLU A 23 -2.84 -16.72 -14.45
CA GLU A 23 -1.59 -17.21 -14.97
C GLU A 23 -1.07 -16.13 -15.91
N CYS A 24 0.23 -15.83 -15.79
CA CYS A 24 0.82 -14.97 -16.79
C CYS A 24 0.65 -15.78 -18.09
N PRO A 25 -0.01 -15.23 -19.14
CA PRO A 25 -0.25 -15.97 -20.36
C PRO A 25 1.05 -16.61 -20.85
N ALA A 26 1.01 -17.88 -21.25
CA ALA A 26 2.22 -18.59 -21.67
C ALA A 26 3.04 -17.76 -22.66
N ILE A 27 4.34 -17.62 -22.41
CA ILE A 27 5.25 -16.91 -23.33
C ILE A 27 5.36 -17.74 -24.61
N GLN A 28 5.25 -17.09 -25.75
CA GLN A 28 5.53 -17.72 -27.04
C GLN A 28 7.03 -17.51 -27.35
N PRO A 29 7.88 -18.54 -27.19
CA PRO A 29 9.30 -18.39 -27.42
C PRO A 29 9.57 -17.90 -28.85
N ASN A 30 10.60 -17.08 -29.01
CA ASN A 30 11.01 -16.49 -30.30
C ASN A 30 9.99 -15.58 -31.02
N LYS A 31 8.85 -15.20 -30.40
CA LYS A 31 8.00 -14.14 -30.97
C LYS A 31 8.80 -12.84 -31.04
N GLU A 32 8.87 -12.25 -32.22
CA GLU A 32 9.57 -10.98 -32.45
C GLU A 32 8.73 -9.81 -31.93
N LEU A 33 9.33 -8.95 -31.11
CA LEU A 33 8.70 -7.76 -30.52
C LEU A 33 9.07 -6.48 -31.28
N ALA A 34 10.27 -6.48 -31.85
CA ALA A 34 10.85 -5.45 -32.68
C ALA A 34 11.96 -6.09 -33.53
N PRO A 35 12.42 -5.46 -34.64
CA PRO A 35 13.48 -6.02 -35.48
C PRO A 35 14.70 -6.50 -34.68
N GLY A 36 14.92 -7.81 -34.65
CA GLY A 36 16.04 -8.45 -33.94
C GLY A 36 15.86 -8.65 -32.43
N LEU A 37 14.72 -8.24 -31.86
CA LEU A 37 14.35 -8.39 -30.45
C LEU A 37 13.27 -9.45 -30.27
N THR A 38 13.63 -10.61 -29.72
CA THR A 38 12.68 -11.67 -29.38
C THR A 38 12.15 -11.54 -27.95
N GLN A 39 11.00 -12.14 -27.66
CA GLN A 39 10.45 -12.26 -26.31
C GLN A 39 11.47 -12.84 -25.31
N ASP A 40 12.22 -13.88 -25.69
CA ASP A 40 13.20 -14.52 -24.80
C ASP A 40 14.39 -13.61 -24.46
N LYS A 41 14.86 -12.81 -25.43
CA LYS A 41 15.91 -11.80 -25.19
C LYS A 41 15.42 -10.76 -24.20
N LEU A 42 14.20 -10.24 -24.40
CA LEU A 42 13.63 -9.24 -23.49
C LEU A 42 13.34 -9.83 -22.10
N LEU A 43 12.82 -11.06 -22.01
CA LEU A 43 12.60 -11.75 -20.74
C LEU A 43 13.89 -11.92 -19.95
N THR A 44 14.96 -12.35 -20.61
CA THR A 44 16.30 -12.48 -20.01
C THR A 44 16.81 -11.13 -19.53
N ALA A 45 16.63 -10.07 -20.33
CA ALA A 45 17.05 -8.73 -19.99
C ALA A 45 16.28 -8.16 -18.79
N LEU A 46 14.96 -8.33 -18.76
CA LEU A 46 14.10 -7.95 -17.64
C LEU A 46 14.46 -8.72 -16.37
N SER A 47 14.76 -10.01 -16.47
CA SER A 47 15.17 -10.83 -15.31
C SER A 47 16.47 -10.31 -14.69
N LYS A 48 17.47 -9.98 -15.52
CA LYS A 48 18.72 -9.37 -15.06
C LYS A 48 18.52 -7.96 -14.51
N ALA A 49 17.63 -7.18 -15.12
CA ALA A 49 17.25 -5.85 -14.65
C ALA A 49 16.63 -5.92 -13.24
N ASN A 50 15.76 -6.89 -12.97
CA ASN A 50 15.17 -7.09 -11.64
C ASN A 50 16.25 -7.33 -10.58
N VAL A 51 17.15 -8.29 -10.81
CA VAL A 51 18.25 -8.59 -9.88
C VAL A 51 19.15 -7.38 -9.64
N THR A 52 19.46 -6.64 -10.70
CA THR A 52 20.30 -5.44 -10.61
C THR A 52 19.60 -4.30 -9.87
N THR A 53 18.29 -4.12 -10.09
CA THR A 53 17.47 -3.11 -9.42
C THR A 53 17.33 -3.43 -7.94
N GLU A 54 17.09 -4.70 -7.60
CA GLU A 54 17.04 -5.18 -6.22
C GLU A 54 18.35 -4.91 -5.48
N LYS A 55 19.48 -5.30 -6.09
CA LYS A 55 20.81 -5.08 -5.52
C LYS A 55 21.06 -3.58 -5.29
N TRP A 56 20.71 -2.74 -6.26
CA TRP A 56 20.87 -1.30 -6.13
C TRP A 56 20.01 -0.71 -5.00
N LEU A 57 18.74 -1.11 -4.88
CA LEU A 57 17.86 -0.70 -3.77
C LEU A 57 18.40 -1.15 -2.41
N PHE A 58 18.91 -2.37 -2.33
CA PHE A 58 19.52 -2.92 -1.13
C PHE A 58 20.76 -2.11 -0.73
N GLU A 59 21.69 -1.88 -1.66
CA GLU A 59 22.92 -1.11 -1.41
C GLU A 59 22.60 0.33 -1.01
N LYS A 60 21.60 0.96 -1.65
CA LYS A 60 21.16 2.31 -1.30
C LYS A 60 20.53 2.36 0.09
N SER A 61 19.61 1.45 0.38
CA SER A 61 19.01 1.34 1.70
C SER A 61 20.07 1.09 2.77
N LYS A 62 21.02 0.19 2.52
CA LYS A 62 22.14 -0.07 3.43
C LYS A 62 22.98 1.19 3.66
N SER A 63 23.37 1.89 2.60
CA SER A 63 24.19 3.11 2.71
C SER A 63 23.50 4.23 3.50
N LEU A 64 22.18 4.32 3.44
CA LEU A 64 21.42 5.30 4.23
C LEU A 64 21.32 4.89 5.71
N ASN A 65 21.30 3.57 5.99
CA ASN A 65 21.27 3.01 7.34
C ASN A 65 22.67 2.81 7.97
N ASP A 66 23.76 3.14 7.27
CA ASP A 66 25.11 3.08 7.84
C ASP A 66 25.29 4.09 8.99
N ASN A 67 24.44 5.11 9.07
CA ASN A 67 24.23 5.90 10.29
C ASN A 67 23.05 5.28 11.07
N PRO A 68 23.25 4.75 12.29
CA PRO A 68 22.18 4.15 13.10
C PRO A 68 21.08 5.14 13.52
N GLU A 69 21.31 6.45 13.38
CA GLU A 69 20.29 7.49 13.55
C GLU A 69 19.39 7.65 12.31
N ASN A 70 19.86 7.23 11.14
CA ASN A 70 19.14 7.28 9.88
C ASN A 70 18.42 5.96 9.61
N ASN A 71 17.23 5.76 10.16
CA ASN A 71 16.37 4.61 9.83
C ASN A 71 15.60 4.84 8.52
N ILE A 72 16.32 4.95 7.40
CA ILE A 72 15.74 5.28 6.09
C ILE A 72 15.85 4.08 5.14
N LEU A 73 14.73 3.67 4.55
CA LEU A 73 14.74 2.74 3.43
C LEU A 73 14.60 3.48 2.11
N TYR A 74 15.52 3.18 1.19
CA TYR A 74 15.43 3.70 -0.16
C TYR A 74 14.52 2.82 -1.00
N GLY A 75 13.58 3.47 -1.70
CA GLY A 75 12.68 2.84 -2.65
C GLY A 75 11.29 3.43 -2.52
N PRO A 76 10.40 3.24 -3.51
CA PRO A 76 9.03 3.71 -3.42
C PRO A 76 8.35 3.12 -2.18
N ASN A 77 7.19 3.63 -1.82
CA ASN A 77 6.31 2.90 -0.93
C ASN A 77 6.09 1.49 -1.50
N LEU A 78 5.80 0.54 -0.64
CA LEU A 78 5.26 -0.73 -1.10
C LEU A 78 3.80 -0.52 -1.48
N ASP A 79 3.55 0.32 -2.49
CA ASP A 79 2.23 0.58 -3.00
C ASP A 79 2.05 0.33 -4.50
N GLY A 80 0.80 0.01 -4.83
CA GLY A 80 0.35 -0.12 -6.21
C GLY A 80 0.04 1.23 -6.85
N THR A 81 0.39 2.35 -6.20
CA THR A 81 0.01 3.68 -6.66
C THR A 81 1.05 4.31 -7.58
N TYR A 82 0.54 5.14 -8.49
CA TYR A 82 1.25 5.57 -9.69
C TYR A 82 1.91 6.92 -9.48
N PHE A 83 3.03 6.95 -8.77
CA PHE A 83 3.79 8.18 -8.61
C PHE A 83 4.75 8.47 -9.78
N TYR A 84 4.60 9.66 -10.33
CA TYR A 84 5.47 10.26 -11.35
C TYR A 84 6.22 11.44 -10.72
N ARG A 85 7.20 11.15 -9.84
CA ARG A 85 8.02 12.17 -9.16
C ARG A 85 9.51 12.01 -9.49
N LEU A 86 10.22 13.13 -9.57
CA LEU A 86 11.68 13.24 -9.65
C LEU A 86 12.18 14.22 -8.59
N GLY A 87 13.36 14.01 -8.02
CA GLY A 87 14.02 15.01 -7.17
C GLY A 87 13.61 15.02 -5.68
N GLU A 88 14.02 16.06 -4.95
CA GLU A 88 13.83 16.22 -3.49
C GLU A 88 12.36 16.34 -3.09
N SER A 89 12.01 15.75 -1.94
CA SER A 89 10.69 15.88 -1.31
C SER A 89 10.41 17.30 -0.78
N SER A 90 11.40 18.21 -0.78
CA SER A 90 11.30 19.52 -0.13
C SER A 90 11.52 20.72 -1.06
N VAL A 91 11.66 20.53 -2.38
CA VAL A 91 11.86 21.67 -3.29
C VAL A 91 10.74 21.69 -4.33
N THR A 92 9.76 22.56 -4.05
CA THR A 92 8.58 22.98 -4.84
C THR A 92 7.24 22.26 -4.61
N ASP A 93 6.87 22.08 -3.33
CA ASP A 93 5.47 22.08 -2.87
C ASP A 93 4.81 23.48 -2.96
N ASN A 94 5.04 24.22 -4.05
CA ASN A 94 4.19 25.37 -4.41
C ASN A 94 2.92 24.94 -5.19
N TYR A 95 2.67 23.64 -5.26
CA TYR A 95 1.45 23.09 -5.84
C TYR A 95 0.61 22.47 -4.74
N SER A 96 -0.26 23.30 -4.18
CA SER A 96 -1.37 22.94 -3.30
C SER A 96 -2.01 21.61 -3.72
N PHE A 97 -2.01 20.68 -2.78
CA PHE A 97 -2.53 19.31 -2.88
C PHE A 97 -4.03 19.32 -3.19
N GLY A 98 -4.40 18.60 -4.25
CA GLY A 98 -5.74 18.54 -4.83
C GLY A 98 -5.71 18.56 -6.36
N ALA A 99 -4.80 19.34 -6.96
CA ALA A 99 -4.55 19.37 -8.41
C ALA A 99 -3.12 18.94 -8.79
N SER A 100 -2.25 18.68 -7.81
CA SER A 100 -0.79 18.57 -8.01
C SER A 100 -0.34 17.23 -8.61
N LEU A 101 -0.88 16.07 -8.20
CA LEU A 101 -0.38 14.76 -8.67
C LEU A 101 -0.77 14.45 -10.12
N LYS A 102 -2.04 14.66 -10.49
CA LYS A 102 -2.48 14.50 -11.90
C LYS A 102 -1.69 15.44 -12.81
N LYS A 103 -1.56 16.71 -12.42
CA LYS A 103 -0.76 17.70 -13.16
C LYS A 103 0.73 17.34 -13.18
N GLN A 104 1.29 16.82 -12.10
CA GLN A 104 2.67 16.32 -12.07
C GLN A 104 2.84 15.18 -13.07
N ARG A 105 1.96 14.17 -13.05
CA ARG A 105 1.96 13.09 -14.05
C ARG A 105 1.85 13.65 -15.47
N GLU A 106 0.86 14.48 -15.76
CA GLU A 106 0.66 15.08 -17.09
C GLU A 106 1.89 15.87 -17.53
N THR A 107 2.51 16.62 -16.61
CA THR A 107 3.76 17.35 -16.85
C THR A 107 4.90 16.38 -17.14
N MET A 108 5.05 15.32 -16.35
CA MET A 108 6.08 14.30 -16.55
C MET A 108 5.90 13.60 -17.90
N LEU A 109 4.68 13.15 -18.22
CA LEU A 109 4.35 12.52 -19.51
C LEU A 109 4.60 13.48 -20.68
N LYS A 110 4.23 14.76 -20.56
CA LYS A 110 4.52 15.81 -21.56
C LYS A 110 6.03 16.02 -21.77
N ASN A 111 6.84 15.75 -20.74
CA ASN A 111 8.30 15.77 -20.81
C ASN A 111 8.90 14.40 -21.18
N ASN A 112 8.13 13.53 -21.84
CA ASN A 112 8.52 12.19 -22.28
C ASN A 112 8.85 11.20 -21.15
N PHE A 113 8.42 11.47 -19.92
CA PHE A 113 8.56 10.47 -18.86
C PHE A 113 7.74 9.23 -19.21
N PRO A 114 8.28 8.01 -18.98
CA PRO A 114 7.59 6.79 -19.34
C PRO A 114 6.26 6.63 -18.63
N GLN A 115 5.20 6.36 -19.39
CA GLN A 115 4.01 5.73 -18.82
C GLN A 115 4.37 4.29 -18.45
N TYR A 116 3.98 3.88 -17.24
CA TYR A 116 4.14 2.51 -16.76
C TYR A 116 2.80 1.89 -16.37
N GLN A 117 2.78 0.57 -16.45
CA GLN A 117 1.58 -0.24 -16.33
C GLN A 117 1.51 -0.93 -14.95
N PRO A 118 0.31 -1.40 -14.52
CA PRO A 118 0.15 -2.10 -13.25
C PRO A 118 1.12 -3.27 -13.03
N THR A 119 1.42 -4.06 -14.07
CA THR A 119 2.29 -5.24 -13.90
C THR A 119 3.75 -4.86 -13.65
N GLU A 120 4.19 -3.71 -14.18
CA GLU A 120 5.51 -3.15 -13.90
C GLU A 120 5.58 -2.62 -12.47
N ALA A 121 4.58 -1.85 -12.05
CA ALA A 121 4.47 -1.38 -10.67
C ALA A 121 4.47 -2.57 -9.67
N ALA A 122 3.77 -3.66 -10.01
CA ALA A 122 3.78 -4.89 -9.24
C ALA A 122 5.17 -5.52 -9.15
N SER A 123 5.92 -5.57 -10.26
CA SER A 123 7.30 -6.05 -10.27
C SER A 123 8.20 -5.17 -9.40
N ILE A 124 8.06 -3.85 -9.47
CA ILE A 124 8.83 -2.91 -8.64
C ILE A 124 8.49 -3.06 -7.16
N ALA A 125 7.21 -3.12 -6.78
CA ALA A 125 6.78 -3.32 -5.40
C ALA A 125 7.38 -4.61 -4.82
N PHE A 126 7.43 -5.67 -5.62
CA PHE A 126 8.00 -6.95 -5.22
C PHE A 126 9.53 -6.85 -5.00
N ILE A 127 10.27 -6.33 -5.99
CA ILE A 127 11.72 -6.12 -5.90
C ILE A 127 12.07 -5.23 -4.69
N ASN A 128 11.31 -4.16 -4.49
CA ASN A 128 11.48 -3.24 -3.40
C ASN A 128 11.24 -3.92 -2.04
N ASN A 129 10.20 -4.76 -1.90
CA ASN A 129 9.97 -5.50 -0.66
C ASN A 129 11.16 -6.42 -0.32
N GLN A 130 11.70 -7.13 -1.29
CA GLN A 130 12.86 -8.00 -1.08
C GLN A 130 14.12 -7.22 -0.69
N ALA A 131 14.44 -6.17 -1.44
CA ALA A 131 15.58 -5.31 -1.16
C ALA A 131 15.51 -4.73 0.26
N ARG A 132 14.32 -4.23 0.65
CA ARG A 132 14.03 -3.71 1.99
C ARG A 132 14.13 -4.80 3.06
N ALA A 133 13.58 -5.99 2.82
CA ALA A 133 13.68 -7.09 3.77
C ALA A 133 15.14 -7.52 4.02
N LYS A 134 15.98 -7.50 2.99
CA LYS A 134 17.42 -7.80 3.10
C LYS A 134 18.19 -6.68 3.81
N ALA A 135 17.90 -5.42 3.47
CA ALA A 135 18.58 -4.27 4.07
C ALA A 135 18.20 -4.10 5.55
N ALA A 136 16.99 -4.53 5.91
CA ALA A 136 16.34 -4.20 7.15
C ALA A 136 15.43 -5.33 7.67
N PRO A 137 16.02 -6.46 8.09
CA PRO A 137 15.25 -7.66 8.44
C PRO A 137 14.40 -7.50 9.69
N LYS A 138 14.78 -6.58 10.60
CA LYS A 138 14.08 -6.35 11.88
C LYS A 138 12.96 -5.31 11.80
N SER A 139 12.72 -4.75 10.63
CA SER A 139 11.88 -3.56 10.49
C SER A 139 10.46 -3.93 10.13
N ILE A 140 9.51 -3.22 10.73
CA ILE A 140 8.12 -3.29 10.31
C ILE A 140 8.02 -2.65 8.92
N ARG A 141 7.87 -3.49 7.91
CA ARG A 141 7.61 -3.04 6.54
C ARG A 141 6.10 -2.93 6.36
N CYS A 142 5.63 -1.76 5.97
CA CYS A 142 4.22 -1.51 5.71
C CYS A 142 3.95 -1.46 4.20
N MET A 143 3.11 -2.37 3.70
CA MET A 143 2.63 -2.35 2.32
C MET A 143 1.29 -1.62 2.24
N LYS A 144 1.11 -0.72 1.28
CA LYS A 144 -0.04 0.20 1.19
C LYS A 144 -0.46 0.41 -0.26
N HIS A 145 -1.52 1.10 -0.61
CA HIS A 145 -2.77 1.07 0.12
C HIS A 145 -3.55 -0.17 -0.32
N PHE A 146 -3.68 -1.17 0.55
CA PHE A 146 -4.50 -2.35 0.28
C PHE A 146 -5.99 -1.93 0.20
N PRO A 147 -6.82 -2.54 -0.67
CA PRO A 147 -6.56 -3.69 -1.55
C PRO A 147 -5.94 -3.33 -2.91
N GLY A 148 -5.45 -2.10 -3.08
CA GLY A 148 -4.94 -1.58 -4.34
C GLY A 148 -5.98 -0.79 -5.12
N GLY A 149 -5.52 0.02 -6.05
CA GLY A 149 -6.36 0.84 -6.92
C GLY A 149 -5.47 1.53 -7.94
N ASN A 150 -6.07 2.12 -8.97
CA ASN A 150 -5.32 2.82 -10.02
C ASN A 150 -4.73 4.15 -9.48
N GLU A 151 -4.27 5.03 -10.37
CA GLU A 151 -3.78 6.36 -10.02
C GLU A 151 -4.79 7.22 -9.23
N ASP A 152 -6.09 6.98 -9.35
CA ASP A 152 -7.13 7.74 -8.67
C ASP A 152 -7.12 7.49 -7.17
N THR A 153 -6.49 6.40 -6.69
CA THR A 153 -6.36 6.13 -5.24
C THR A 153 -5.75 7.31 -4.49
N GLU A 154 -4.86 8.06 -5.13
CA GLU A 154 -4.23 9.25 -4.55
C GLU A 154 -5.20 10.43 -4.39
N LEU A 155 -6.27 10.49 -5.18
CA LEU A 155 -7.31 11.52 -5.04
C LEU A 155 -8.06 11.37 -3.71
N THR A 156 -7.90 10.27 -2.98
CA THR A 156 -8.50 10.07 -1.66
C THR A 156 -8.05 11.10 -0.62
N GLU A 157 -6.91 11.78 -0.84
CA GLU A 157 -6.50 12.95 -0.05
C GLU A 157 -7.53 14.07 -0.06
N ALA A 158 -8.25 14.24 -1.17
CA ALA A 158 -9.20 15.34 -1.39
C ALA A 158 -10.65 14.86 -1.52
N GLU A 159 -10.90 13.70 -2.12
CA GLU A 159 -12.23 13.25 -2.51
C GLU A 159 -12.50 11.75 -2.39
N SER A 160 -13.78 11.36 -2.49
CA SER A 160 -14.16 9.94 -2.47
C SER A 160 -13.82 9.28 -3.82
N VAL A 161 -13.16 8.12 -3.79
CA VAL A 161 -12.80 7.36 -5.00
C VAL A 161 -13.42 5.97 -4.96
N GLN A 162 -13.88 5.46 -6.10
CA GLN A 162 -14.64 4.22 -6.21
C GLN A 162 -14.05 3.29 -7.26
N PHE A 163 -13.78 2.04 -6.87
CA PHE A 163 -13.31 0.98 -7.75
C PHE A 163 -14.35 -0.13 -7.85
N PHE A 164 -15.13 -0.10 -8.92
CA PHE A 164 -16.32 -0.96 -9.09
C PHE A 164 -16.20 -1.97 -10.23
N GLU A 165 -15.04 -2.02 -10.89
CA GLU A 165 -14.72 -2.98 -11.95
C GLU A 165 -13.91 -4.15 -11.39
N LEU A 166 -14.44 -5.37 -11.49
CA LEU A 166 -13.81 -6.58 -10.93
C LEU A 166 -12.44 -6.86 -11.56
N ASN A 167 -12.30 -6.66 -12.87
CA ASN A 167 -11.05 -6.91 -13.58
C ASN A 167 -9.96 -5.93 -13.13
N LEU A 168 -10.30 -4.66 -12.92
CA LEU A 168 -9.38 -3.67 -12.38
C LEU A 168 -9.00 -4.01 -10.94
N PHE A 169 -9.98 -4.34 -10.09
CA PHE A 169 -9.73 -4.79 -8.72
C PHE A 169 -8.74 -5.94 -8.69
N ASN A 170 -8.99 -7.03 -9.44
CA ASN A 170 -8.10 -8.19 -9.47
C ASN A 170 -6.67 -7.83 -9.92
N LYS A 171 -6.53 -7.01 -10.96
CA LYS A 171 -5.21 -6.55 -11.45
C LYS A 171 -4.44 -5.74 -10.41
N MET A 172 -5.12 -4.85 -9.68
CA MET A 172 -4.49 -3.99 -8.67
C MET A 172 -4.26 -4.70 -7.33
N HIS A 173 -5.04 -5.75 -7.08
CA HIS A 173 -5.00 -6.52 -5.85
C HIS A 173 -3.92 -7.60 -5.85
N GLU A 174 -3.70 -8.22 -7.00
CA GLU A 174 -2.76 -9.32 -7.18
C GLU A 174 -1.31 -9.03 -6.70
N PRO A 175 -0.75 -7.81 -6.82
CA PRO A 175 0.58 -7.51 -6.28
C PRO A 175 0.68 -7.70 -4.77
N PHE A 176 -0.37 -7.34 -4.01
CA PHE A 176 -0.43 -7.57 -2.57
C PHE A 176 -0.42 -9.07 -2.27
N ILE A 177 -1.27 -9.82 -2.96
CA ILE A 177 -1.34 -11.27 -2.79
C ILE A 177 0.01 -11.94 -3.03
N SER A 178 0.65 -11.57 -4.14
CA SER A 178 1.93 -12.16 -4.53
C SER A 178 3.03 -11.84 -3.52
N ILE A 179 3.09 -10.62 -2.99
CA ILE A 179 4.07 -10.23 -1.96
C ILE A 179 3.78 -10.91 -0.61
N LEU A 180 2.52 -11.00 -0.20
CA LEU A 180 2.12 -11.64 1.07
C LEU A 180 2.42 -13.15 1.12
N LYS A 181 2.57 -13.80 -0.04
CA LYS A 181 2.94 -15.21 -0.15
C LYS A 181 4.45 -15.46 -0.12
N THR A 182 5.28 -14.41 -0.06
CA THR A 182 6.74 -14.57 -0.06
C THR A 182 7.30 -14.81 1.35
N PRO A 183 8.48 -15.45 1.49
CA PRO A 183 9.18 -15.54 2.77
C PRO A 183 9.55 -14.18 3.38
N THR A 184 9.58 -13.13 2.56
CA THR A 184 9.89 -11.76 2.96
C THR A 184 8.63 -10.89 3.10
N ALA A 185 7.45 -11.49 3.23
CA ALA A 185 6.18 -10.78 3.36
C ALA A 185 6.28 -9.64 4.40
N PRO A 186 5.71 -8.46 4.10
CA PRO A 186 5.67 -7.34 5.05
C PRO A 186 4.86 -7.74 6.28
N THR A 187 5.23 -7.22 7.45
CA THR A 187 4.53 -7.47 8.72
C THR A 187 3.44 -6.45 8.99
N CYS A 188 3.26 -5.46 8.12
CA CYS A 188 2.21 -4.46 8.22
C CYS A 188 1.57 -4.20 6.85
N LEU A 189 0.26 -3.95 6.85
CA LEU A 189 -0.52 -3.50 5.71
C LEU A 189 -1.29 -2.25 6.07
N MET A 190 -1.23 -1.22 5.23
CA MET A 190 -2.07 -0.03 5.35
C MET A 190 -3.22 -0.10 4.35
N ILE A 191 -4.43 0.17 4.84
CA ILE A 191 -5.67 0.14 4.06
C ILE A 191 -6.01 1.54 3.56
N GLY A 192 -6.25 1.67 2.27
CA GLY A 192 -6.64 2.93 1.64
C GLY A 192 -8.07 3.36 1.94
N HIS A 193 -8.41 4.58 1.51
CA HIS A 193 -9.74 5.16 1.71
C HIS A 193 -10.65 5.12 0.48
N ALA A 194 -10.27 4.35 -0.54
CA ALA A 194 -11.14 4.09 -1.69
C ALA A 194 -12.29 3.14 -1.31
N GLN A 195 -13.39 3.21 -2.06
CA GLN A 195 -14.56 2.35 -1.92
C GLN A 195 -14.55 1.24 -2.98
N TYR A 196 -15.03 0.05 -2.63
CA TYR A 196 -15.04 -1.13 -3.49
C TYR A 196 -16.41 -1.80 -3.44
N LYS A 197 -16.80 -2.52 -4.50
CA LYS A 197 -18.07 -3.26 -4.47
C LYS A 197 -18.00 -4.39 -3.42
N PRO A 198 -19.07 -4.62 -2.63
CA PRO A 198 -19.12 -5.68 -1.62
C PRO A 198 -18.87 -7.06 -2.20
N GLN A 199 -19.31 -7.30 -3.43
CA GLN A 199 -19.11 -8.59 -4.10
C GLN A 199 -17.62 -8.96 -4.28
N PHE A 200 -16.70 -8.00 -4.13
CA PHE A 200 -15.26 -8.25 -4.20
C PHE A 200 -14.72 -8.82 -2.88
N MET A 201 -15.42 -8.61 -1.77
CA MET A 201 -15.00 -9.07 -0.44
C MET A 201 -16.17 -9.67 0.29
N LYS A 202 -16.20 -11.00 0.31
CA LYS A 202 -17.26 -11.81 0.92
C LYS A 202 -17.57 -11.29 2.33
N GLN A 203 -18.73 -10.67 2.49
CA GLN A 203 -19.66 -10.79 3.62
C GLN A 203 -20.31 -9.46 4.05
N SER A 204 -21.52 -9.62 4.58
CA SER A 204 -22.35 -8.56 5.14
C SER A 204 -21.85 -8.20 6.55
N PRO A 205 -21.83 -6.91 6.93
CA PRO A 205 -21.23 -6.48 8.19
C PRO A 205 -22.14 -6.70 9.41
N THR A 206 -21.58 -6.43 10.58
CA THR A 206 -22.19 -6.64 11.90
C THR A 206 -23.50 -5.86 12.06
N GLN A 207 -24.46 -6.46 12.78
CA GLN A 207 -25.85 -5.98 12.90
C GLN A 207 -26.00 -4.56 13.48
N ASN A 208 -25.02 -4.03 14.21
CA ASN A 208 -25.15 -2.78 14.98
C ASN A 208 -24.76 -1.50 14.24
N LEU A 209 -24.16 -1.57 13.06
CA LEU A 209 -23.78 -0.36 12.32
C LEU A 209 -24.98 0.45 11.80
N LYS A 210 -26.17 -0.16 11.72
CA LYS A 210 -27.44 0.55 11.44
C LYS A 210 -27.71 1.67 12.45
N SER A 211 -27.24 1.52 13.70
CA SER A 211 -27.40 2.52 14.78
C SER A 211 -26.59 3.81 14.55
N LEU A 212 -25.62 3.78 13.65
CA LEU A 212 -24.83 4.95 13.22
C LEU A 212 -25.41 5.65 11.99
N GLY A 213 -26.60 5.24 11.52
CA GLY A 213 -27.22 5.78 10.30
C GLY A 213 -26.70 5.16 8.99
N THR A 214 -25.80 4.16 9.04
CA THR A 214 -25.36 3.46 7.83
C THR A 214 -26.47 2.52 7.35
N GLN A 215 -27.16 2.88 6.26
CA GLN A 215 -28.09 1.97 5.58
C GLN A 215 -27.42 1.17 4.45
N ASN A 216 -26.22 1.57 4.02
CA ASN A 216 -25.57 1.00 2.84
C ASN A 216 -24.06 0.77 3.07
N PHE A 217 -23.74 -0.42 3.57
CA PHE A 217 -22.38 -0.88 3.85
C PHE A 217 -21.47 -0.94 2.63
N ASP A 218 -22.10 -1.03 1.47
CA ASP A 218 -21.50 -1.06 0.16
C ASP A 218 -20.79 0.25 -0.21
N GLN A 219 -20.92 1.27 0.64
CA GLN A 219 -20.30 2.58 0.50
C GLN A 219 -19.25 2.87 1.58
N LEU A 220 -18.86 1.90 2.41
CA LEU A 220 -17.77 2.12 3.35
C LEU A 220 -16.43 2.23 2.61
N PRO A 221 -15.60 3.26 2.89
CA PRO A 221 -14.19 3.26 2.55
C PRO A 221 -13.53 1.97 3.05
N ALA A 222 -12.54 1.44 2.31
CA ALA A 222 -11.87 0.19 2.64
C ALA A 222 -11.34 0.15 4.08
N SER A 223 -10.72 1.24 4.56
CA SER A 223 -10.23 1.37 5.94
C SER A 223 -11.31 1.40 7.04
N LEU A 224 -12.59 1.52 6.66
CA LEU A 224 -13.73 1.48 7.58
C LEU A 224 -14.61 0.24 7.35
N ASN A 225 -14.23 -0.64 6.42
CA ASN A 225 -15.01 -1.80 6.02
C ASN A 225 -14.48 -3.09 6.70
N PRO A 226 -15.23 -3.72 7.63
CA PRO A 226 -14.80 -4.96 8.29
C PRO A 226 -14.63 -6.15 7.32
N GLY A 227 -15.26 -6.10 6.14
CA GLY A 227 -15.07 -7.10 5.10
C GLY A 227 -13.63 -7.15 4.57
N ILE A 228 -12.92 -6.01 4.54
CA ILE A 228 -11.52 -5.92 4.10
C ILE A 228 -10.61 -6.70 5.04
N THR A 229 -10.71 -6.42 6.34
CA THR A 229 -9.82 -7.05 7.32
C THR A 229 -10.19 -8.50 7.53
N LYS A 230 -11.47 -8.85 7.50
CA LYS A 230 -11.90 -10.24 7.48
C LYS A 230 -11.28 -10.99 6.30
N TYR A 231 -11.34 -10.43 5.10
CA TYR A 231 -10.69 -11.02 3.92
C TYR A 231 -9.17 -11.19 4.12
N LEU A 232 -8.48 -10.18 4.67
CA LEU A 232 -7.06 -10.28 5.03
C LEU A 232 -6.77 -11.44 6.01
N ARG A 233 -7.56 -11.54 7.09
CA ARG A 233 -7.34 -12.55 8.15
C ARG A 233 -7.76 -13.95 7.72
N ASP A 234 -8.94 -14.08 7.14
CA ASP A 234 -9.58 -15.37 6.89
C ASP A 234 -9.18 -15.96 5.55
N ASP A 235 -9.14 -15.16 4.49
CA ASP A 235 -8.88 -15.67 3.13
C ASP A 235 -7.38 -15.60 2.80
N LEU A 236 -6.72 -14.51 3.17
CA LEU A 236 -5.29 -14.32 2.88
C LEU A 236 -4.35 -14.78 4.00
N LYS A 237 -4.89 -15.17 5.15
CA LYS A 237 -4.13 -15.64 6.32
C LYS A 237 -3.05 -14.66 6.79
N PHE A 238 -3.25 -13.37 6.56
CA PHE A 238 -2.34 -12.34 7.01
C PHE A 238 -2.48 -12.15 8.52
N ASP A 239 -1.40 -12.41 9.29
CA ASP A 239 -1.37 -12.19 10.75
C ASP A 239 -0.56 -10.94 11.16
N GLY A 240 -0.11 -10.13 10.20
CA GLY A 240 0.59 -8.88 10.48
C GLY A 240 -0.31 -7.75 10.97
N LEU A 241 0.25 -6.58 11.21
CA LEU A 241 -0.49 -5.38 11.58
C LEU A 241 -1.32 -4.86 10.39
N VAL A 242 -2.54 -4.43 10.66
CA VAL A 242 -3.41 -3.75 9.69
C VAL A 242 -3.67 -2.34 10.18
N VAL A 243 -3.21 -1.34 9.45
CA VAL A 243 -3.39 0.07 9.80
C VAL A 243 -4.26 0.76 8.76
N ALA A 244 -4.95 1.82 9.13
CA ALA A 244 -5.59 2.67 8.13
C ALA A 244 -4.59 3.69 7.57
N ASP A 245 -4.88 4.23 6.40
CA ASP A 245 -4.31 5.53 5.99
C ASP A 245 -4.90 6.67 6.85
N TRP A 246 -4.40 7.91 6.68
CA TRP A 246 -4.76 9.06 7.50
C TRP A 246 -6.26 9.38 7.48
N PHE A 247 -6.94 9.16 8.61
CA PHE A 247 -8.37 9.43 8.71
C PHE A 247 -8.77 10.92 8.57
N ASN A 248 -7.80 11.83 8.55
CA ASN A 248 -8.01 13.25 8.27
C ASN A 248 -8.11 13.57 6.76
N MET A 249 -7.98 12.58 5.87
CA MET A 249 -8.06 12.74 4.42
C MET A 249 -9.47 13.06 3.92
N GLY A 250 -9.54 13.67 2.74
CA GLY A 250 -10.76 14.15 2.11
C GLY A 250 -11.81 13.05 1.87
N ALA A 251 -11.40 11.86 1.44
CA ALA A 251 -12.31 10.71 1.27
C ALA A 251 -13.12 10.40 2.54
N ILE A 252 -12.44 10.36 3.69
CA ILE A 252 -13.07 10.07 4.99
C ILE A 252 -13.97 11.23 5.43
N LYS A 253 -13.49 12.48 5.32
CA LYS A 253 -14.29 13.68 5.63
C LYS A 253 -15.58 13.73 4.81
N GLN A 254 -15.50 13.44 3.52
CA GLN A 254 -16.65 13.40 2.63
C GLN A 254 -17.60 12.26 2.98
N PHE A 255 -17.06 11.07 3.28
CA PHE A 255 -17.85 9.92 3.72
C PHE A 255 -18.64 10.25 5.00
N VAL A 256 -17.98 10.79 6.03
CA VAL A 256 -18.64 11.14 7.31
C VAL A 256 -19.71 12.21 7.10
N LYS A 257 -19.45 13.21 6.23
CA LYS A 257 -20.46 14.21 5.86
C LYS A 257 -21.69 13.58 5.19
N LYS A 258 -21.49 12.59 4.30
CA LYS A 258 -22.57 11.86 3.61
C LYS A 258 -23.34 10.94 4.55
N LEU A 259 -22.68 10.38 5.56
CA LEU A 259 -23.31 9.49 6.54
C LEU A 259 -24.42 10.18 7.33
N ASN A 260 -24.34 11.51 7.48
CA ASN A 260 -25.30 12.31 8.24
C ASN A 260 -25.57 11.73 9.64
N SER A 261 -24.50 11.21 10.26
CA SER A 261 -24.57 10.62 11.59
C SER A 261 -24.98 11.69 12.61
N PRO A 262 -25.84 11.35 13.60
CA PRO A 262 -26.15 12.25 14.70
C PRO A 262 -24.99 12.36 15.71
N TYR A 263 -23.89 11.63 15.53
CA TYR A 263 -22.75 11.63 16.43
C TYR A 263 -21.56 12.37 15.82
N ALA A 264 -20.69 12.90 16.67
CA ALA A 264 -19.49 13.60 16.26
C ALA A 264 -18.56 12.72 15.40
N SER A 265 -17.96 13.33 14.36
CA SER A 265 -17.16 12.66 13.34
C SER A 265 -16.01 11.83 13.91
N GLU A 266 -15.31 12.36 14.91
CA GLU A 266 -14.16 11.72 15.56
C GLU A 266 -14.56 10.40 16.22
N PHE A 267 -15.72 10.39 16.89
CA PHE A 267 -16.27 9.17 17.48
C PHE A 267 -16.68 8.16 16.41
N VAL A 268 -17.43 8.62 15.40
CA VAL A 268 -17.92 7.76 14.31
C VAL A 268 -16.76 7.06 13.60
N VAL A 269 -15.73 7.80 13.20
CA VAL A 269 -14.57 7.23 12.50
C VAL A 269 -13.82 6.24 13.39
N THR A 270 -13.57 6.60 14.65
CA THR A 270 -12.90 5.70 15.60
C THR A 270 -13.69 4.41 15.81
N TYR A 271 -14.99 4.52 16.03
CA TYR A 271 -15.87 3.38 16.21
C TYR A 271 -15.84 2.46 14.98
N LEU A 272 -15.98 3.04 13.77
CA LEU A 272 -15.96 2.28 12.53
C LEU A 272 -14.60 1.61 12.29
N ALA A 273 -13.49 2.29 12.55
CA ALA A 273 -12.14 1.73 12.38
C ALA A 273 -11.84 0.58 13.37
N VAL A 274 -12.26 0.71 14.64
CA VAL A 274 -12.16 -0.38 15.63
C VAL A 274 -12.97 -1.58 15.19
N ASN A 275 -14.22 -1.38 14.76
CA ASN A 275 -15.09 -2.44 14.26
C ASN A 275 -14.61 -3.04 12.94
N ALA A 276 -13.93 -2.24 12.12
CA ALA A 276 -13.24 -2.71 10.94
C ALA A 276 -12.01 -3.56 11.27
N GLY A 277 -11.61 -3.69 12.54
CA GLY A 277 -10.48 -4.54 12.95
C GLY A 277 -9.11 -3.93 12.67
N MET A 278 -9.00 -2.61 12.59
CA MET A 278 -7.71 -1.92 12.47
C MET A 278 -6.87 -2.13 13.73
N ASP A 279 -5.59 -2.42 13.56
CA ASP A 279 -4.57 -2.47 14.61
C ASP A 279 -4.16 -1.07 15.08
N PHE A 280 -4.01 -0.12 14.16
CA PHE A 280 -3.75 1.30 14.46
C PHE A 280 -4.63 2.23 13.64
N ILE A 281 -4.97 3.38 14.24
CA ILE A 281 -5.90 4.39 13.73
C ILE A 281 -5.14 5.73 13.68
N PRO A 282 -4.49 6.07 12.56
CA PRO A 282 -3.81 7.34 12.40
C PRO A 282 -4.81 8.48 12.26
N MET A 283 -4.91 9.28 13.31
CA MET A 283 -5.82 10.41 13.42
C MET A 283 -5.25 11.43 14.41
N GLN A 284 -5.28 12.72 14.07
CA GLN A 284 -4.78 13.80 14.94
C GLN A 284 -5.77 14.18 16.05
N VAL A 285 -6.28 13.19 16.77
CA VAL A 285 -7.27 13.34 17.84
C VAL A 285 -6.88 12.41 18.99
N SER A 286 -6.84 12.94 20.21
CA SER A 286 -6.56 12.13 21.42
C SER A 286 -7.77 11.31 21.86
N ALA A 287 -7.56 10.25 22.64
CA ALA A 287 -8.65 9.47 23.22
C ALA A 287 -9.63 10.36 24.02
N ALA A 288 -9.11 11.28 24.82
CA ALA A 288 -9.91 12.25 25.56
C ALA A 288 -10.86 13.03 24.64
N LYS A 289 -10.38 13.50 23.47
CA LYS A 289 -11.23 14.22 22.51
C LYS A 289 -12.29 13.32 21.88
N VAL A 290 -11.97 12.05 21.59
CA VAL A 290 -12.96 11.07 21.11
C VAL A 290 -14.05 10.83 22.16
N LEU A 291 -13.70 10.69 23.43
CA LEU A 291 -14.66 10.47 24.51
C LEU A 291 -15.50 11.72 24.82
N GLN A 292 -14.89 12.91 24.77
CA GLN A 292 -15.64 14.17 24.82
C GLN A 292 -16.63 14.25 23.65
N ALA A 293 -16.19 13.90 22.44
CA ALA A 293 -17.04 13.89 21.26
C ALA A 293 -18.22 12.90 21.40
N ALA A 294 -18.02 11.78 22.10
CA ALA A 294 -19.08 10.83 22.42
C ALA A 294 -20.08 11.35 23.47
N ALA A 295 -19.61 12.15 24.43
CA ALA A 295 -20.44 12.73 25.50
C ALA A 295 -21.14 14.03 25.10
N ARG A 296 -20.75 14.66 23.98
CA ARG A 296 -21.27 15.96 23.54
C ARG A 296 -22.74 15.89 23.18
N GLN A 297 -23.47 16.87 23.71
CA GLN A 297 -24.80 17.25 23.24
C GLN A 297 -24.71 18.70 22.79
N ASP A 298 -24.88 18.93 21.49
CA ASP A 298 -24.99 20.28 20.95
C ASP A 298 -26.12 20.35 19.92
N ALA A 299 -26.29 21.50 19.25
CA ALA A 299 -27.35 21.70 18.27
C ALA A 299 -27.29 20.73 17.07
N LYS A 300 -26.15 20.05 16.85
CA LYS A 300 -25.89 19.19 15.68
C LYS A 300 -25.61 17.75 16.03
N THR A 301 -25.27 17.45 17.29
CA THR A 301 -24.85 16.12 17.73
C THR A 301 -25.58 15.65 18.99
N LYS A 302 -25.84 14.35 19.05
CA LYS A 302 -26.44 13.67 20.20
C LYS A 302 -25.33 12.96 20.99
N PRO A 303 -25.51 12.84 22.32
CA PRO A 303 -24.65 11.97 23.10
C PRO A 303 -24.80 10.52 22.61
N VAL A 304 -23.68 9.81 22.58
CA VAL A 304 -23.63 8.40 22.18
C VAL A 304 -24.28 7.55 23.29
N PRO A 305 -25.23 6.66 22.94
CA PRO A 305 -25.84 5.75 23.91
C PRO A 305 -24.80 4.86 24.62
N GLN A 306 -25.02 4.59 25.90
CA GLN A 306 -24.13 3.75 26.71
C GLN A 306 -23.93 2.34 26.11
N SER A 307 -24.95 1.79 25.43
CA SER A 307 -24.82 0.50 24.74
C SER A 307 -23.75 0.50 23.64
N ILE A 308 -23.64 1.59 22.87
CA ILE A 308 -22.61 1.75 21.83
C ILE A 308 -21.22 1.92 22.46
N LEU A 309 -21.13 2.63 23.60
CA LEU A 309 -19.87 2.75 24.35
C LEU A 309 -19.41 1.41 24.94
N ASN A 310 -20.35 0.61 25.44
CA ASN A 310 -20.05 -0.73 25.96
C ASN A 310 -19.55 -1.65 24.83
N GLU A 311 -20.22 -1.64 23.67
CA GLU A 311 -19.78 -2.38 22.47
C GLU A 311 -18.39 -1.93 22.02
N LEU A 312 -18.11 -0.62 21.98
CA LEU A 312 -16.79 -0.10 21.66
C LEU A 312 -15.72 -0.65 22.63
N ASN A 313 -16.00 -0.64 23.93
CA ASN A 313 -15.08 -1.14 24.95
C ASN A 313 -14.82 -2.66 24.81
N GLU A 314 -15.85 -3.45 24.51
CA GLU A 314 -15.72 -4.89 24.25
C GLU A 314 -14.86 -5.16 23.00
N ASN A 315 -15.12 -4.43 21.92
CA ASN A 315 -14.34 -4.54 20.69
C ASN A 315 -12.88 -4.09 20.89
N LEU A 316 -12.65 -3.04 21.69
CA LEU A 316 -11.31 -2.59 22.05
C LEU A 316 -10.57 -3.63 22.90
N ASN A 317 -11.22 -4.32 23.83
CA ASN A 317 -10.59 -5.40 24.59
C ASN A 317 -9.99 -6.46 23.66
N LYS A 318 -10.77 -6.89 22.67
CA LYS A 318 -10.32 -7.87 21.66
C LYS A 318 -9.26 -7.29 20.74
N SER A 319 -9.48 -6.07 20.24
CA SER A 319 -8.62 -5.44 19.24
C SER A 319 -7.24 -5.07 19.81
N VAL A 320 -7.18 -4.50 21.03
CA VAL A 320 -5.92 -4.20 21.72
C VAL A 320 -5.16 -5.50 22.00
N TYR A 321 -5.84 -6.54 22.50
CA TYR A 321 -5.22 -7.85 22.72
C TYR A 321 -4.54 -8.37 21.44
N GLU A 322 -5.26 -8.37 20.32
CA GLU A 322 -4.72 -8.87 19.06
C GLU A 322 -3.61 -7.99 18.48
N THR A 323 -3.65 -6.67 18.68
CA THR A 323 -2.54 -5.78 18.29
C THR A 323 -1.28 -6.06 19.11
N LEU A 324 -1.41 -6.17 20.44
CA LEU A 324 -0.29 -6.43 21.35
C LEU A 324 0.35 -7.81 21.13
N ARG A 325 -0.48 -8.83 20.83
CA ARG A 325 0.00 -10.16 20.45
C ARG A 325 0.90 -10.10 19.21
N ARG A 326 0.52 -9.34 18.19
CA ARG A 326 1.25 -9.24 16.91
C ARG A 326 2.58 -8.52 17.02
N ILE A 327 2.69 -7.53 17.90
CA ILE A 327 3.95 -6.82 18.15
C ILE A 327 4.84 -7.53 19.19
N GLY A 328 4.42 -8.69 19.69
CA GLY A 328 5.24 -9.51 20.56
C GLY A 328 5.43 -8.95 21.97
N ALA A 329 4.37 -8.39 22.57
CA ALA A 329 4.34 -7.93 23.97
C ALA A 329 3.42 -8.82 24.85
N PRO A 330 3.77 -10.09 25.13
CA PRO A 330 2.84 -11.09 25.67
C PRO A 330 2.77 -11.09 27.21
N GLN A 331 3.57 -10.28 27.90
CA GLN A 331 3.73 -10.44 29.35
C GLN A 331 2.59 -9.76 30.12
N SER A 332 1.66 -10.61 30.57
CA SER A 332 0.47 -10.38 31.42
C SER A 332 -0.74 -9.68 30.76
N MET A 333 -1.32 -10.29 29.74
CA MET A 333 -2.53 -9.78 29.03
C MET A 333 -3.76 -9.51 29.91
N ASP A 334 -3.78 -9.93 31.18
CA ASP A 334 -4.85 -9.63 32.14
C ASP A 334 -4.98 -8.13 32.44
N PHE A 335 -3.91 -7.34 32.29
CA PHE A 335 -4.01 -5.89 32.53
C PHE A 335 -4.88 -5.17 31.50
N ILE A 336 -5.07 -5.72 30.29
CA ILE A 336 -5.89 -5.09 29.23
C ILE A 336 -7.33 -4.91 29.71
N LYS A 337 -7.86 -5.88 30.46
CA LYS A 337 -9.21 -5.81 31.05
C LYS A 337 -9.33 -4.68 32.06
N ASN A 338 -8.22 -4.32 32.72
CA ASN A 338 -8.14 -3.27 33.73
C ASN A 338 -7.85 -1.88 33.14
N LEU A 339 -7.51 -1.79 31.85
CA LEU A 339 -7.34 -0.50 31.18
C LEU A 339 -8.69 0.22 31.09
N SER A 340 -8.68 1.53 31.30
CA SER A 340 -9.82 2.39 31.02
C SER A 340 -10.11 2.41 29.51
N LEU A 341 -11.32 2.83 29.14
CA LEU A 341 -11.68 3.03 27.73
C LEU A 341 -10.72 4.03 27.05
N GLU A 342 -10.35 5.10 27.76
CA GLU A 342 -9.39 6.10 27.28
C GLU A 342 -8.01 5.50 27.00
N GLN A 343 -7.47 4.71 27.92
CA GLN A 343 -6.16 4.06 27.75
C GLN A 343 -6.17 3.07 26.58
N LYS A 344 -7.26 2.34 26.38
CA LYS A 344 -7.40 1.44 25.20
C LYS A 344 -7.42 2.23 23.91
N LEU A 345 -8.12 3.36 23.89
CA LEU A 345 -8.13 4.26 22.73
C LEU A 345 -6.74 4.85 22.49
N ASP A 346 -6.00 5.26 23.51
CA ASP A 346 -4.63 5.79 23.35
C ASP A 346 -3.66 4.75 22.77
N ILE A 347 -3.87 3.44 23.02
CA ILE A 347 -3.07 2.38 22.37
C ILE A 347 -3.38 2.28 20.88
N LYS A 348 -4.63 2.55 20.46
CA LYS A 348 -5.08 2.39 19.07
C LYS A 348 -4.88 3.65 18.24
N LEU A 349 -5.09 4.82 18.85
CA LEU A 349 -5.00 6.13 18.21
C LEU A 349 -3.54 6.56 18.17
N THR A 350 -3.08 6.97 17.00
CA THR A 350 -1.72 7.50 16.84
C THR A 350 -1.81 8.97 16.45
N PRO A 351 -1.66 9.91 17.41
CA PRO A 351 -1.95 11.33 17.20
C PRO A 351 -0.88 12.10 16.41
N SER A 352 0.29 11.51 16.20
CA SER A 352 1.40 12.07 15.41
C SER A 352 1.30 11.69 13.94
N GLN A 353 1.81 12.51 13.01
CA GLN A 353 1.91 12.23 11.54
C GLN A 353 2.70 10.97 11.16
N ASP A 354 3.29 10.29 12.14
CA ASP A 354 3.86 8.97 12.01
C ASP A 354 3.17 8.09 13.05
N PRO A 355 2.45 7.02 12.65
CA PRO A 355 1.77 6.11 13.57
C PRO A 355 2.72 5.42 14.55
N PHE A 356 4.03 5.62 14.41
CA PHE A 356 5.09 5.10 15.27
C PHE A 356 5.85 6.20 16.05
N SER A 357 5.38 7.46 16.04
CA SER A 357 6.02 8.55 16.78
C SER A 357 5.56 8.65 18.25
N ILE A 358 6.51 9.10 19.08
CA ILE A 358 6.74 8.71 20.49
C ILE A 358 5.87 9.46 21.52
N GLU A 359 5.03 10.41 21.11
CA GLU A 359 4.54 11.44 22.05
C GLU A 359 3.22 11.12 22.76
N ALA A 360 2.54 10.02 22.41
CA ALA A 360 1.13 9.80 22.81
C ALA A 360 0.89 8.75 23.90
N ILE A 361 1.86 7.87 24.15
CA ILE A 361 1.72 6.74 25.08
C ILE A 361 2.67 6.98 26.24
N SER A 362 2.24 6.71 27.49
CA SER A 362 3.13 6.86 28.65
C SER A 362 4.48 6.16 28.38
N PRO A 363 5.63 6.81 28.68
CA PRO A 363 6.95 6.27 28.34
C PRO A 363 7.19 4.83 28.81
N ASP A 364 6.59 4.44 29.94
CA ASP A 364 6.70 3.09 30.50
C ASP A 364 5.86 2.04 29.76
N LEU A 365 4.67 2.41 29.29
CA LEU A 365 3.87 1.53 28.43
C LEU A 365 4.53 1.42 27.05
N TYR A 366 5.08 2.52 26.53
CA TYR A 366 5.81 2.54 25.26
C TYR A 366 7.08 1.66 25.28
N LYS A 367 7.95 1.80 26.29
CA LYS A 367 9.15 0.96 26.45
C LYS A 367 8.84 -0.54 26.53
N LYS A 368 7.64 -0.91 26.98
CA LYS A 368 7.16 -2.29 27.03
C LYS A 368 6.51 -2.77 25.73
N LEU A 369 5.98 -1.86 24.90
CA LEU A 369 5.19 -2.18 23.70
C LEU A 369 5.95 -1.98 22.38
N TYR A 370 6.90 -1.04 22.33
CA TYR A 370 7.55 -0.61 21.09
C TYR A 370 9.08 -0.67 21.23
N VAL A 371 9.65 -1.81 20.85
CA VAL A 371 11.08 -1.94 20.62
C VAL A 371 11.39 -1.42 19.21
N HIS A 372 11.83 -0.16 19.10
CA HIS A 372 12.56 0.41 17.95
C HIS A 372 12.00 0.16 16.53
N HIS A 373 10.92 0.83 16.15
CA HIS A 373 10.39 0.75 14.77
C HIS A 373 9.97 2.11 14.20
N GLN A 374 10.87 3.10 14.14
CA GLN A 374 10.65 4.35 13.39
C GLN A 374 11.43 4.34 12.09
N TRP A 375 10.73 4.38 10.96
CA TRP A 375 11.36 4.28 9.65
C TRP A 375 10.77 5.33 8.71
N ALA A 376 11.63 6.23 8.23
CA ALA A 376 11.25 7.21 7.22
C ALA A 376 11.37 6.55 5.84
N ASP A 377 10.24 6.46 5.15
CA ASP A 377 10.21 6.08 3.74
C ASP A 377 10.67 7.25 2.87
N ILE A 378 11.42 6.97 1.81
CA ILE A 378 11.58 7.92 0.72
C ILE A 378 10.36 7.76 -0.23
N TRP A 379 9.43 8.69 -0.14
CA TRP A 379 8.09 8.55 -0.73
C TRP A 379 8.08 8.56 -2.28
N ASN A 380 7.14 7.83 -2.86
CA ASN A 380 6.52 8.14 -4.15
C ASN A 380 7.45 8.13 -5.38
N ARG A 381 8.28 7.09 -5.55
CA ARG A 381 9.28 6.96 -6.64
C ARG A 381 9.03 5.83 -7.64
N THR A 382 7.81 5.31 -7.74
CA THR A 382 7.50 4.14 -8.60
C THR A 382 7.92 4.36 -10.05
N GLY A 383 7.63 5.54 -10.63
CA GLY A 383 8.04 5.87 -12.00
C GLY A 383 9.55 5.88 -12.23
N VAL A 384 10.34 6.38 -11.27
CA VAL A 384 11.82 6.37 -11.34
C VAL A 384 12.34 4.95 -11.36
N MET A 385 11.78 4.08 -10.52
CA MET A 385 12.19 2.69 -10.46
C MET A 385 11.83 1.92 -11.72
N VAL A 386 10.66 2.18 -12.31
CA VAL A 386 10.30 1.59 -13.61
C VAL A 386 11.28 2.04 -14.69
N LEU A 387 11.58 3.34 -14.78
CA LEU A 387 12.55 3.83 -15.76
C LEU A 387 13.94 3.21 -15.56
N LEU A 388 14.39 3.07 -14.32
CA LEU A 388 15.65 2.41 -13.98
C LEU A 388 15.66 0.94 -14.43
N GLN A 389 14.58 0.20 -14.17
CA GLN A 389 14.44 -1.18 -14.60
C GLN A 389 14.45 -1.30 -16.14
N ARG A 390 13.70 -0.44 -16.84
CA ARG A 390 13.70 -0.37 -18.31
C ARG A 390 15.08 -0.02 -18.86
N GLN A 391 15.79 0.91 -18.22
CA GLN A 391 17.18 1.24 -18.55
C GLN A 391 18.09 0.02 -18.43
N MET A 392 18.04 -0.70 -17.30
CA MET A 392 18.88 -1.89 -17.09
C MET A 392 18.56 -3.02 -18.08
N ALA A 393 17.30 -3.17 -18.48
CA ALA A 393 16.91 -4.13 -19.51
C ALA A 393 17.50 -3.75 -20.88
N LEU A 394 17.39 -2.48 -21.28
CA LEU A 394 18.00 -1.99 -22.52
C LEU A 394 19.51 -2.08 -22.52
N GLU A 395 20.18 -1.73 -21.42
CA GLU A 395 21.62 -1.91 -21.25
C GLU A 395 22.02 -3.37 -21.45
N THR A 396 21.21 -4.31 -20.92
CA THR A 396 21.45 -5.74 -21.10
C THR A 396 21.25 -6.19 -22.54
N LEU A 397 20.25 -5.65 -23.25
CA LEU A 397 19.99 -5.96 -24.66
C LEU A 397 21.06 -5.40 -25.59
N LEU A 398 21.58 -4.22 -25.28
CA LEU A 398 22.56 -3.50 -26.10
C LEU A 398 24.00 -3.99 -25.86
N ASN A 399 24.26 -4.74 -24.78
CA ASN A 399 25.61 -5.24 -24.47
C ASN A 399 25.92 -6.63 -25.01
N LYS A 400 26.70 -6.62 -26.10
CA LYS A 400 27.96 -7.39 -26.23
C LYS A 400 29.06 -6.62 -26.98
N ASN A 401 28.73 -5.63 -27.82
CA ASN A 401 29.72 -4.98 -28.69
C ASN A 401 29.77 -3.45 -28.62
N GLU A 402 28.72 -2.79 -28.12
CA GLU A 402 28.75 -1.34 -27.96
C GLU A 402 28.99 -1.01 -26.49
N LYS A 403 30.19 -0.49 -26.19
CA LYS A 403 30.47 0.22 -24.93
C LYS A 403 29.61 1.49 -24.87
N ILE A 404 28.30 1.36 -24.76
CA ILE A 404 27.46 2.41 -24.23
C ILE A 404 27.95 2.55 -22.78
N PRO A 405 28.48 3.72 -22.38
CA PRO A 405 29.10 3.86 -21.08
C PRO A 405 28.10 3.39 -20.03
N PHE A 406 28.47 2.35 -19.28
CA PHE A 406 27.76 1.77 -18.12
C PHE A 406 27.49 2.77 -16.98
N THR A 407 27.76 4.04 -17.24
CA THR A 407 27.65 5.18 -16.36
C THR A 407 26.85 6.28 -17.06
N PHE A 408 25.67 5.96 -17.60
CA PHE A 408 24.59 6.92 -17.35
C PHE A 408 24.50 6.98 -15.83
N GLY A 409 25.02 8.04 -15.23
CA GLY A 409 25.14 8.14 -13.77
C GLY A 409 23.80 7.73 -13.16
N ARG A 410 23.77 6.56 -12.51
CA ARG A 410 22.58 6.16 -11.75
C ARG A 410 22.37 7.26 -10.70
N PRO A 411 21.13 7.63 -10.38
CA PRO A 411 20.92 8.66 -9.38
C PRO A 411 21.63 8.25 -8.10
N THR A 412 22.67 9.01 -7.73
CA THR A 412 23.47 8.74 -6.53
C THR A 412 22.82 9.36 -5.31
N SER A 413 22.01 10.39 -5.54
CA SER A 413 21.18 11.09 -4.57
C SER A 413 19.83 11.45 -5.18
N ILE A 414 18.87 11.77 -4.33
CA ILE A 414 17.56 12.29 -4.72
C ILE A 414 17.69 13.52 -5.66
N LYS A 415 18.62 14.44 -5.38
CA LYS A 415 18.87 15.66 -6.20
C LYS A 415 19.32 15.34 -7.63
N SER A 416 19.98 14.21 -7.84
CA SER A 416 20.54 13.83 -9.14
C SER A 416 19.52 13.19 -10.11
N GLU A 417 18.30 12.88 -9.66
CA GLU A 417 17.31 12.16 -10.48
C GLU A 417 16.83 12.95 -11.70
N VAL A 418 16.58 14.26 -11.56
CA VAL A 418 16.14 15.10 -12.69
C VAL A 418 17.22 15.13 -13.77
N GLN A 419 18.47 15.36 -13.38
CA GLN A 419 19.60 15.36 -14.30
C GLN A 419 19.80 13.98 -14.96
N TRP A 420 19.67 12.89 -14.20
CA TRP A 420 19.72 11.54 -14.74
C TRP A 420 18.63 11.31 -15.78
N PHE A 421 17.37 11.64 -15.46
CA PHE A 421 16.24 11.54 -16.38
C PHE A 421 16.51 12.32 -17.67
N GLU A 422 16.87 13.61 -17.57
CA GLU A 422 17.14 14.43 -18.73
C GLU A 422 18.28 13.88 -19.60
N THR A 423 19.36 13.43 -18.96
CA THR A 423 20.52 12.87 -19.66
C THR A 423 20.15 11.60 -20.40
N LEU A 424 19.40 10.72 -19.74
CA LEU A 424 18.93 9.46 -20.31
C LEU A 424 18.00 9.71 -21.50
N MET A 425 17.07 10.66 -21.35
CA MET A 425 16.07 10.96 -22.37
C MET A 425 16.62 11.79 -23.55
N LYS A 426 17.69 12.56 -23.35
CA LYS A 426 18.42 13.24 -24.43
C LYS A 426 19.40 12.33 -25.16
N ASN A 427 19.67 11.12 -24.65
CA ASN A 427 20.59 10.20 -25.29
C ASN A 427 19.93 9.50 -26.49
N GLU A 428 20.40 9.82 -27.70
CA GLU A 428 19.83 9.30 -28.95
C GLU A 428 19.86 7.77 -29.06
N LYS A 429 20.94 7.13 -28.57
CA LYS A 429 21.06 5.66 -28.62
C LYS A 429 20.02 5.00 -27.71
N PHE A 430 19.92 5.49 -26.47
CA PHE A 430 18.92 5.02 -25.52
C PHE A 430 17.51 5.22 -26.08
N ARG A 431 17.17 6.43 -26.54
CA ARG A 431 15.85 6.73 -27.09
C ARG A 431 15.49 5.85 -28.28
N ARG A 432 16.42 5.66 -29.22
CA ARG A 432 16.20 4.78 -30.38
C ARG A 432 15.87 3.35 -29.96
N ALA A 433 16.63 2.78 -29.02
CA ALA A 433 16.38 1.43 -28.52
C ALA A 433 15.11 1.35 -27.66
N TYR A 434 14.87 2.37 -26.84
CA TYR A 434 13.72 2.47 -25.97
C TYR A 434 12.40 2.53 -26.77
N ASP A 435 12.37 3.33 -27.84
CA ASP A 435 11.18 3.53 -28.68
C ASP A 435 10.89 2.36 -29.62
N GLN A 436 11.84 1.44 -29.80
CA GLN A 436 11.60 0.17 -30.51
C GLN A 436 10.74 -0.81 -29.70
N ILE A 437 10.69 -0.65 -28.38
CA ILE A 437 9.93 -1.54 -27.50
C ILE A 437 8.59 -0.89 -27.18
N LYS A 438 7.50 -1.55 -27.56
CA LYS A 438 6.16 -1.16 -27.13
C LYS A 438 5.93 -1.60 -25.67
N TRP A 439 6.45 -0.82 -24.72
CA TRP A 439 6.46 -1.14 -23.29
C TRP A 439 5.07 -1.39 -22.69
N ASP A 440 4.04 -0.79 -23.27
CA ASP A 440 2.64 -0.92 -22.87
C ASP A 440 1.89 -2.08 -23.57
N SER A 441 2.55 -2.83 -24.46
CA SER A 441 1.94 -3.99 -25.14
C SER A 441 1.65 -5.14 -24.16
N ASP A 442 0.55 -5.86 -24.40
CA ASP A 442 0.19 -7.04 -23.62
C ASP A 442 1.34 -8.07 -23.59
N GLU A 443 2.09 -8.21 -24.69
CA GLU A 443 3.28 -9.05 -24.75
C GLU A 443 4.31 -8.67 -23.70
N VAL A 444 4.70 -7.40 -23.62
CA VAL A 444 5.72 -6.93 -22.65
C VAL A 444 5.18 -7.03 -21.22
N GLN A 445 3.89 -6.72 -21.00
CA GLN A 445 3.25 -6.85 -19.70
C GLN A 445 3.21 -8.30 -19.20
N ASN A 446 3.00 -9.26 -20.10
CA ASN A 446 3.09 -10.67 -19.78
C ASN A 446 4.53 -11.05 -19.37
N LEU A 447 5.56 -10.50 -20.03
CA LEU A 447 6.95 -10.75 -19.62
C LEU A 447 7.23 -10.24 -18.21
N PHE A 448 6.79 -9.04 -17.84
CA PHE A 448 6.92 -8.53 -16.46
C PHE A 448 6.24 -9.45 -15.43
N CYS A 449 5.04 -9.93 -15.76
CA CYS A 449 4.34 -10.92 -14.95
C CYS A 449 5.18 -12.20 -14.77
N HIS A 450 5.76 -12.73 -15.86
CA HIS A 450 6.59 -13.94 -15.84
C HIS A 450 7.89 -13.78 -15.06
N VAL A 451 8.63 -12.69 -15.26
CA VAL A 451 9.86 -12.43 -14.51
C VAL A 451 9.58 -12.41 -13.01
N ARG A 452 8.47 -11.76 -12.61
CA ARG A 452 8.05 -11.72 -11.20
C ARG A 452 7.62 -13.10 -10.65
N LYS A 453 7.11 -14.03 -11.47
CA LYS A 453 6.81 -15.39 -10.97
C LYS A 453 8.07 -16.26 -10.91
N ASN A 454 8.94 -16.16 -11.91
CA ASN A 454 10.07 -17.08 -12.08
C ASN A 454 11.30 -16.71 -11.26
N ASN A 455 11.61 -15.43 -11.08
CA ASN A 455 12.78 -15.03 -10.30
C ASN A 455 12.68 -15.38 -8.81
N PHE A 456 11.50 -15.76 -8.33
CA PHE A 456 11.19 -15.77 -6.91
C PHE A 456 10.36 -16.99 -6.46
N SER A 457 10.36 -18.05 -7.28
CA SER A 457 9.88 -19.40 -6.93
C SER A 457 10.98 -20.31 -6.34
N LEU A 458 12.16 -19.73 -6.09
CA LEU A 458 13.26 -20.29 -5.29
C LEU A 458 13.20 -19.72 -3.88
#